data_AF-A0A2W0AXW3-F1
#
_entry.id   AF-A0A2W0AXW3-F1
#
_cell.length_a   1.000
_cell.length_b   1.000
_cell.length_c   1.000
_cell.angle_alpha   90.00
_cell.angle_beta   90.00
_cell.angle_gamma   90.00
#
_symmetry.space_group_name_H-M   'P 1'
#
loop_
_entity.id
_entity.type
_entity.pdbx_description
1 polymer ?
#
loop_
_entity_poly.entity_id
_entity_poly.type
_entity_poly.pdbx_seq_one_letter_code
_entity_poly.pdbx_strand_id
1 'polypeptide(L)'
;MIAVVLSLGVSARASDQVLDWISVMNDTVVAGGTPPLVTGRVVAMVSSSVFDAVNGIQPRYQWLLVEPNAPKPASRRAAAIEAAYTMLVKLYPLQAGSLTTTRNASLAALTGLESAKSIQNGIDWGDIVATTIFNIRSADGFTPPPPPFVGVLGFTSSPSSVGVWRPTPPQNAVGVNPQWASMTPWVILRPSQFRLPPPPALTSVEYAADFNEVKTMGALTGSGRNADQSALALFWAANTPLFWNRIAAQISAERHLTLAQNAHLF
;
A
#
# COMPACT_ATOMS: atom_id res chain seq x y z
N MET A 1 33.33 -49.71 12.95
CA MET A 1 32.31 -49.31 11.97
C MET A 1 32.13 -47.79 12.12
N ILE A 2 32.71 -47.00 11.23
CA ILE A 2 32.70 -45.53 11.30
C ILE A 2 31.41 -45.03 10.67
N ALA A 3 30.56 -44.34 11.45
CA ALA A 3 29.37 -43.69 10.93
C ALA A 3 29.76 -42.32 10.36
N VAL A 4 29.65 -42.17 9.04
CA VAL A 4 29.78 -40.90 8.35
C VAL A 4 28.44 -40.16 8.48
N VAL A 5 28.44 -39.05 9.20
CA VAL A 5 27.29 -38.12 9.23
C VAL A 5 27.43 -37.19 8.02
N LEU A 6 26.60 -37.41 7.01
CA LEU A 6 26.40 -36.47 5.90
C LEU A 6 25.55 -35.30 6.41
N SER A 7 26.21 -34.17 6.69
CA SER A 7 25.52 -32.89 6.89
C SER A 7 25.00 -32.39 5.53
N LEU A 8 23.71 -32.58 5.27
CA LEU A 8 23.01 -31.89 4.20
C LEU A 8 22.98 -30.40 4.56
N GLY A 9 23.78 -29.60 3.85
CA GLY A 9 23.72 -28.15 3.95
C GLY A 9 22.34 -27.67 3.53
N VAL A 10 21.54 -27.20 4.49
CA VAL A 10 20.36 -26.39 4.19
C VAL A 10 20.89 -25.06 3.66
N SER A 11 20.91 -24.90 2.32
CA SER A 11 21.13 -23.60 1.73
C SER A 11 19.98 -22.69 2.18
N ALA A 12 20.27 -21.77 3.10
CA ALA A 12 19.37 -20.67 3.40
C ALA A 12 19.05 -19.95 2.08
N ARG A 13 17.77 -19.89 1.71
CA ARG A 13 17.34 -19.24 0.47
C ARG A 13 17.78 -17.78 0.55
N ALA A 14 18.46 -17.28 -0.49
CA ALA A 14 18.86 -15.88 -0.53
C ALA A 14 17.62 -14.97 -0.39
N SER A 15 17.71 -13.97 0.48
CA SER A 15 16.62 -13.02 0.74
C SER A 15 16.16 -12.35 -0.56
N ASP A 16 14.85 -12.15 -0.71
CA ASP A 16 14.26 -11.43 -1.83
C ASP A 16 14.05 -9.96 -1.42
N GLN A 17 14.84 -9.07 -2.01
CA GLN A 17 14.87 -7.66 -1.61
C GLN A 17 13.54 -6.94 -1.86
N VAL A 18 12.69 -7.43 -2.77
CA VAL A 18 11.35 -6.87 -2.98
C VAL A 18 10.47 -7.21 -1.76
N LEU A 19 10.44 -8.49 -1.36
CA LEU A 19 9.67 -8.93 -0.20
C LEU A 19 10.16 -8.30 1.11
N ASP A 20 11.48 -8.19 1.29
CA ASP A 20 12.08 -7.54 2.46
C ASP A 20 11.61 -6.09 2.57
N TRP A 21 11.69 -5.33 1.47
CA TRP A 21 11.32 -3.91 1.46
C TRP A 21 9.81 -3.67 1.47
N ILE A 22 9.00 -4.64 1.05
CA ILE A 22 7.56 -4.63 1.30
C ILE A 22 7.26 -4.80 2.80
N SER A 23 8.00 -5.64 3.50
CA SER A 23 7.89 -5.75 4.96
C SER A 23 8.28 -4.44 5.64
N VAL A 24 9.41 -3.83 5.24
CA VAL A 24 9.85 -2.52 5.75
C VAL A 24 8.80 -1.44 5.50
N MET A 25 8.20 -1.40 4.31
CA MET A 25 7.09 -0.49 4.01
C MET A 25 5.91 -0.72 4.97
N ASN A 26 5.48 -1.96 5.16
CA ASN A 26 4.36 -2.27 6.04
C ASN A 26 4.62 -1.76 7.46
N ASP A 27 5.82 -1.98 8.00
CA ASP A 27 6.21 -1.51 9.33
C ASP A 27 6.28 0.02 9.39
N THR A 28 6.80 0.67 8.35
CA THR A 28 6.87 2.14 8.24
C THR A 28 5.47 2.76 8.24
N VAL A 29 4.52 2.17 7.50
CA VAL A 29 3.12 2.60 7.44
C VAL A 29 2.44 2.50 8.81
N VAL A 30 2.66 1.38 9.52
CA VAL A 30 2.13 1.15 10.87
C VAL A 30 2.73 2.14 11.87
N ALA A 31 4.06 2.27 11.90
CA ALA A 31 4.76 3.20 12.79
C ALA A 31 4.36 4.67 12.53
N GLY A 32 4.05 5.01 11.28
CA GLY A 32 3.57 6.32 10.89
C GLY A 32 2.10 6.60 11.24
N GLY A 33 1.36 5.62 11.79
CA GLY A 33 -0.07 5.78 12.11
C GLY A 33 -0.93 6.07 10.87
N THR A 34 -0.52 5.57 9.70
CA THR A 34 -1.15 5.92 8.42
C THR A 34 -2.58 5.37 8.35
N PRO A 35 -3.61 6.20 8.10
CA PRO A 35 -4.98 5.73 7.96
C PRO A 35 -5.14 4.77 6.77
N PRO A 36 -6.02 3.74 6.84
CA PRO A 36 -6.14 2.73 5.79
C PRO A 36 -6.39 3.29 4.38
N LEU A 37 -7.20 4.35 4.27
CA LEU A 37 -7.48 5.00 2.99
C LEU A 37 -6.21 5.62 2.35
N VAL A 38 -5.29 6.15 3.17
CA VAL A 38 -4.01 6.70 2.72
C VAL A 38 -3.01 5.60 2.42
N THR A 39 -3.06 4.49 3.16
CA THR A 39 -2.14 3.35 2.96
C THR A 39 -2.17 2.81 1.54
N GLY A 40 -3.34 2.70 0.91
CA GLY A 40 -3.43 2.24 -0.49
C GLY A 40 -2.58 3.09 -1.45
N ARG A 41 -2.54 4.41 -1.26
CA ARG A 41 -1.70 5.31 -2.06
C ARG A 41 -0.21 5.09 -1.79
N VAL A 42 0.17 4.93 -0.53
CA VAL A 42 1.57 4.67 -0.13
C VAL A 42 2.07 3.36 -0.74
N VAL A 43 1.28 2.30 -0.63
CA VAL A 43 1.59 0.98 -1.21
C VAL A 43 1.79 1.10 -2.72
N ALA A 44 0.90 1.80 -3.42
CA ALA A 44 1.02 2.00 -4.86
C ALA A 44 2.32 2.73 -5.22
N MET A 45 2.65 3.83 -4.53
CA MET A 45 3.86 4.62 -4.81
C MET A 45 5.15 3.84 -4.59
N VAL A 46 5.25 3.09 -3.49
CA VAL A 46 6.42 2.27 -3.20
C VAL A 46 6.53 1.12 -4.19
N SER A 47 5.45 0.36 -4.40
CA SER A 47 5.47 -0.84 -5.25
C SER A 47 5.72 -0.48 -6.71
N SER A 48 5.11 0.59 -7.24
CA SER A 48 5.41 1.06 -8.60
C SER A 48 6.88 1.46 -8.77
N SER A 49 7.48 2.05 -7.74
CA SER A 49 8.89 2.46 -7.79
C SER A 49 9.81 1.25 -7.83
N VAL A 50 9.52 0.25 -7.02
CA VAL A 50 10.26 -1.02 -7.02
C VAL A 50 10.07 -1.76 -8.34
N PHE A 51 8.85 -1.82 -8.86
CA PHE A 51 8.52 -2.46 -10.14
C PHE A 51 9.33 -1.86 -11.30
N ASP A 52 9.21 -0.55 -11.54
CA ASP A 52 9.91 0.09 -12.65
C ASP A 52 11.43 0.08 -12.46
N ALA A 53 11.93 0.11 -11.22
CA ALA A 53 13.36 0.01 -10.96
C ALA A 53 13.92 -1.38 -11.33
N VAL A 54 13.22 -2.45 -10.94
CA VAL A 54 13.63 -3.83 -11.25
C VAL A 54 13.43 -4.13 -12.74
N ASN A 55 12.27 -3.78 -13.30
CA ASN A 55 11.95 -4.00 -14.71
C ASN A 55 12.83 -3.14 -15.63
N GLY A 56 13.26 -1.96 -15.18
CA GLY A 56 14.11 -1.05 -15.94
C GLY A 56 15.52 -1.55 -16.22
N ILE A 57 16.03 -2.51 -15.43
CA ILE A 57 17.34 -3.15 -15.62
C ILE A 57 17.26 -4.36 -16.54
N GLN A 58 16.20 -5.17 -16.38
CA GLN A 58 15.95 -6.33 -17.22
C GLN A 58 14.47 -6.35 -17.61
N PRO A 59 14.12 -5.66 -18.71
CA PRO A 59 12.73 -5.51 -19.12
C PRO A 59 12.09 -6.86 -19.43
N ARG A 60 10.98 -7.14 -18.74
CA ARG A 60 10.13 -8.32 -18.96
C ARG A 60 8.65 -7.97 -19.09
N TYR A 61 8.27 -6.83 -18.55
CA TYR A 61 6.91 -6.33 -18.53
C TYR A 61 6.85 -4.92 -19.12
N GLN A 62 5.66 -4.45 -19.45
CA GLN A 62 5.44 -3.04 -19.75
C GLN A 62 5.69 -2.23 -18.47
N TRP A 63 6.50 -1.16 -18.57
CA TRP A 63 6.74 -0.26 -17.45
C TRP A 63 5.49 0.54 -17.11
N LEU A 64 5.40 1.05 -15.88
CA LEU A 64 4.25 1.81 -15.42
C LEU A 64 4.40 3.32 -15.68
N LEU A 65 5.50 3.91 -15.22
CA LEU A 65 5.74 5.36 -15.29
C LEU A 65 7.16 5.72 -15.76
N VAL A 66 8.16 4.86 -15.53
CA VAL A 66 9.56 5.11 -15.91
C VAL A 66 10.05 4.07 -16.90
N GLU A 67 10.44 4.51 -18.09
CA GLU A 67 10.94 3.63 -19.14
C GLU A 67 12.26 2.94 -18.76
N PRO A 68 12.50 1.70 -19.21
CA PRO A 68 13.76 1.03 -18.97
C PRO A 68 14.97 1.73 -19.59
N ASN A 69 15.87 2.23 -18.75
CA ASN A 69 17.11 2.86 -19.20
C ASN A 69 18.26 2.71 -18.19
N ALA A 70 18.27 1.61 -17.43
CA ALA A 70 19.30 1.43 -16.40
C ALA A 70 20.70 1.23 -17.02
N PRO A 71 21.75 1.83 -16.43
CA PRO A 71 23.12 1.60 -16.87
C PRO A 71 23.52 0.13 -16.68
N LYS A 72 24.39 -0.40 -17.56
CA LYS A 72 24.89 -1.77 -17.46
C LYS A 72 26.38 -1.78 -17.05
N PRO A 73 26.80 -2.66 -16.13
CA PRO A 73 25.97 -3.57 -15.32
C PRO A 73 25.21 -2.83 -14.21
N ALA A 74 24.02 -3.30 -13.83
CA ALA A 74 23.27 -2.79 -12.66
C ALA A 74 22.61 -3.93 -11.88
N SER A 75 22.64 -3.80 -10.54
CA SER A 75 22.02 -4.74 -9.61
C SER A 75 20.53 -4.47 -9.49
N ARG A 76 19.70 -5.46 -9.85
CA ARG A 76 18.25 -5.40 -9.62
C ARG A 76 17.90 -5.38 -8.13
N ARG A 77 18.72 -6.05 -7.31
CA ARG A 77 18.53 -6.09 -5.85
C ARG A 77 18.80 -4.72 -5.23
N ALA A 78 19.91 -4.09 -5.60
CA ALA A 78 20.22 -2.73 -5.13
C ALA A 78 19.19 -1.70 -5.61
N ALA A 79 18.70 -1.83 -6.85
CA ALA A 79 17.66 -0.95 -7.38
C ALA A 79 16.31 -1.10 -6.65
N ALA A 80 15.91 -2.32 -6.30
CA ALA A 80 14.71 -2.56 -5.50
C ALA A 80 14.82 -1.92 -4.09
N ILE A 81 15.96 -2.15 -3.41
CA ILE A 81 16.26 -1.56 -2.11
C ILE A 81 16.18 -0.03 -2.19
N GLU A 82 16.87 0.56 -3.17
CA GLU A 82 16.95 2.01 -3.28
C GLU A 82 15.62 2.64 -3.62
N ALA A 83 14.90 2.09 -4.59
CA ALA A 83 13.62 2.65 -5.00
C ALA A 83 12.60 2.66 -3.85
N ALA A 84 12.54 1.57 -3.08
CA ALA A 84 11.69 1.51 -1.89
C ALA A 84 12.14 2.51 -0.81
N TYR A 85 13.44 2.54 -0.49
CA TYR A 85 14.02 3.47 0.48
C TYR A 85 13.74 4.93 0.12
N THR A 86 14.07 5.33 -1.10
CA THR A 86 13.92 6.71 -1.60
C THR A 86 12.46 7.14 -1.53
N MET A 87 11.52 6.27 -1.93
CA MET A 87 10.09 6.57 -1.81
C MET A 87 9.65 6.69 -0.35
N LEU A 88 10.06 5.76 0.52
CA LEU A 88 9.68 5.76 1.93
C LEU A 88 10.21 6.99 2.68
N VAL A 89 11.45 7.42 2.44
CA VAL A 89 12.01 8.63 3.07
C VAL A 89 11.27 9.89 2.63
N LYS A 90 10.84 9.98 1.36
CA LYS A 90 10.03 11.11 0.89
C LYS A 90 8.63 11.13 1.52
N LEU A 91 8.03 9.96 1.76
CA LEU A 91 6.70 9.84 2.37
C LEU A 91 6.73 9.96 3.90
N TYR A 92 7.81 9.51 4.55
CA TYR A 92 7.97 9.41 5.99
C TYR A 92 9.31 10.02 6.47
N PRO A 93 9.54 11.33 6.29
CA PRO A 93 10.82 11.96 6.59
C PRO A 93 11.24 11.83 8.07
N LEU A 94 10.28 11.77 9.00
CA LEU A 94 10.55 11.55 10.43
C LEU A 94 11.11 10.15 10.75
N GLN A 95 10.97 9.19 9.84
CA GLN A 95 11.49 7.83 9.98
C GLN A 95 12.80 7.62 9.19
N ALA A 96 13.38 8.68 8.61
CA ALA A 96 14.53 8.57 7.71
C ALA A 96 15.75 7.89 8.38
N GLY A 97 15.98 8.10 9.67
CA GLY A 97 17.11 7.49 10.39
C GLY A 97 17.05 5.95 10.44
N SER A 98 15.90 5.38 10.80
CA SER A 98 15.71 3.92 10.83
C SER A 98 15.72 3.32 9.42
N LEU A 99 15.10 4.00 8.46
CA LEU A 99 15.11 3.60 7.05
C LEU A 99 16.53 3.59 6.47
N THR A 100 17.35 4.62 6.77
CA THR A 100 18.74 4.70 6.31
C THR A 100 19.58 3.54 6.86
N THR A 101 19.38 3.21 8.14
CA THR A 101 20.07 2.09 8.79
C THR A 101 19.71 0.77 8.10
N THR A 102 18.42 0.55 7.83
CA THR A 102 17.91 -0.66 7.16
C THR A 102 18.40 -0.78 5.71
N ARG A 103 18.40 0.33 4.97
CA ARG A 103 18.98 0.44 3.63
C ARG A 103 20.45 0.07 3.60
N ASN A 104 21.25 0.65 4.48
CA ASN A 104 22.68 0.39 4.53
C ASN A 104 22.99 -1.08 4.84
N ALA A 105 22.24 -1.69 5.79
CA ALA A 105 22.36 -3.12 6.08
C ALA A 105 21.97 -3.99 4.88
N SER A 106 20.88 -3.65 4.19
CA SER A 106 20.40 -4.37 3.00
C SER A 106 21.41 -4.33 1.85
N LEU A 107 22.02 -3.17 1.59
CA LEU A 107 23.04 -3.00 0.55
C LEU A 107 24.36 -3.67 0.93
N ALA A 108 24.77 -3.60 2.20
CA ALA A 108 25.97 -4.28 2.68
C ALA A 108 25.91 -5.80 2.44
N ALA A 109 24.72 -6.41 2.60
CA ALA A 109 24.49 -7.83 2.34
C ALA A 109 24.68 -8.25 0.86
N LEU A 110 24.71 -7.30 -0.09
CA LEU A 110 25.03 -7.59 -1.50
C LEU A 110 26.54 -7.61 -1.77
N THR A 111 27.36 -7.10 -0.85
CA THR A 111 28.81 -7.05 -0.99
C THR A 111 29.38 -8.46 -1.09
N GLY A 112 30.22 -8.70 -2.09
CA GLY A 112 30.80 -10.03 -2.36
C GLY A 112 29.89 -10.96 -3.16
N LEU A 113 28.60 -10.64 -3.31
CA LEU A 113 27.67 -11.35 -4.20
C LEU A 113 27.58 -10.68 -5.58
N GLU A 114 27.71 -9.35 -5.62
CA GLU A 114 27.63 -8.55 -6.83
C GLU A 114 28.81 -7.55 -6.89
N SER A 115 29.18 -7.10 -8.09
CA SER A 115 30.29 -6.14 -8.22
C SER A 115 29.89 -4.77 -7.67
N ALA A 116 30.83 -4.06 -7.05
CA ALA A 116 30.59 -2.72 -6.51
C ALA A 116 30.01 -1.75 -7.55
N LYS A 117 30.49 -1.84 -8.81
CA LYS A 117 29.96 -1.05 -9.92
C LYS A 117 28.49 -1.38 -10.22
N SER A 118 28.11 -2.67 -10.22
CA SER A 118 26.73 -3.11 -10.43
C SER A 118 25.81 -2.63 -9.30
N ILE A 119 26.26 -2.74 -8.05
CA ILE A 119 25.52 -2.26 -6.88
C ILE A 119 25.30 -0.74 -6.97
N GLN A 120 26.36 0.03 -7.20
CA GLN A 120 26.25 1.50 -7.31
C GLN A 120 25.33 1.93 -8.45
N ASN A 121 25.48 1.33 -9.64
CA ASN A 121 24.60 1.60 -10.77
C ASN A 121 23.13 1.25 -10.46
N GLY A 122 22.87 0.21 -9.67
CA GLY A 122 21.54 -0.16 -9.20
C GLY A 122 20.96 0.85 -8.21
N ILE A 123 21.77 1.34 -7.27
CA ILE A 123 21.40 2.43 -6.34
C ILE A 123 21.00 3.66 -7.16
N ASP A 124 21.89 4.16 -8.01
CA ASP A 124 21.65 5.38 -8.78
C ASP A 124 20.37 5.26 -9.63
N TRP A 125 20.14 4.10 -10.25
CA TRP A 125 18.92 3.83 -11.02
C TRP A 125 17.65 3.82 -10.15
N GLY A 126 17.68 3.12 -9.01
CA GLY A 126 16.52 3.03 -8.12
C GLY A 126 16.11 4.39 -7.54
N ASP A 127 17.08 5.24 -7.20
CA ASP A 127 16.80 6.61 -6.75
C ASP A 127 16.17 7.47 -7.84
N ILE A 128 16.68 7.39 -9.08
CA ILE A 128 16.11 8.09 -10.25
C ILE A 128 14.65 7.68 -10.47
N VAL A 129 14.36 6.37 -10.43
CA VAL A 129 13.02 5.85 -10.67
C VAL A 129 12.05 6.32 -9.58
N ALA A 130 12.40 6.12 -8.30
CA ALA A 130 11.55 6.52 -7.19
C ALA A 130 11.34 8.03 -7.10
N THR A 131 12.36 8.83 -7.38
CA THR A 131 12.25 10.29 -7.43
C THR A 131 11.35 10.75 -8.58
N THR A 132 11.48 10.14 -9.76
CA THR A 132 10.61 10.43 -10.91
C THR A 132 9.15 10.13 -10.58
N ILE A 133 8.87 8.94 -10.04
CA ILE A 133 7.51 8.53 -9.67
C ILE A 133 6.96 9.44 -8.56
N PHE A 134 7.77 9.79 -7.55
CA PHE A 134 7.34 10.72 -6.52
C PHE A 134 6.94 12.08 -7.10
N ASN A 135 7.72 12.62 -8.05
CA ASN A 135 7.41 13.89 -8.68
C ASN A 135 6.14 13.85 -9.53
N ILE A 136 5.89 12.74 -10.23
CA ILE A 136 4.63 12.53 -10.97
C ILE A 136 3.45 12.47 -9.99
N ARG A 137 3.60 11.70 -8.90
CA ARG A 137 2.51 11.43 -7.97
C ARG A 137 2.30 12.51 -6.92
N SER A 138 3.26 13.40 -6.67
CA SER A 138 3.07 14.56 -5.78
C SER A 138 2.05 15.55 -6.34
N ALA A 139 1.86 15.54 -7.67
CA ALA A 139 0.87 16.35 -8.38
C ALA A 139 -0.45 15.59 -8.67
N ASP A 140 -0.73 14.47 -7.99
CA ASP A 140 -1.91 13.64 -8.26
C ASP A 140 -3.23 14.14 -7.66
N GLY A 141 -3.23 15.35 -7.07
CA GLY A 141 -4.39 15.94 -6.41
C GLY A 141 -4.60 15.48 -4.97
N PHE A 142 -3.66 14.73 -4.37
CA PHE A 142 -3.71 14.37 -2.95
C PHE A 142 -3.48 15.58 -2.03
N THR A 143 -2.53 16.46 -2.40
CA THR A 143 -2.13 17.67 -1.66
C THR A 143 -2.20 18.90 -2.57
N PRO A 144 -2.65 20.07 -2.08
CA PRO A 144 -3.34 20.27 -0.81
C PRO A 144 -4.74 19.62 -0.83
N PRO A 145 -5.25 19.13 0.32
CA PRO A 145 -6.62 18.66 0.38
C PRO A 145 -7.59 19.83 0.14
N PRO A 146 -8.76 19.60 -0.47
CA PRO A 146 -9.82 20.59 -0.56
C PRO A 146 -10.38 20.89 0.83
N PRO A 147 -11.24 21.91 0.97
CA PRO A 147 -11.87 22.22 2.25
C PRO A 147 -12.55 21.00 2.90
N PRO A 148 -12.51 20.89 4.23
CA PRO A 148 -13.11 19.77 4.94
C PRO A 148 -14.58 19.56 4.58
N PHE A 149 -14.98 18.32 4.36
CA PHE A 149 -16.38 17.98 4.14
C PHE A 149 -17.10 17.88 5.49
N VAL A 150 -17.83 18.92 5.88
CA VAL A 150 -18.50 18.99 7.19
C VAL A 150 -19.89 18.36 7.23
N GLY A 151 -20.44 17.94 6.09
CA GLY A 151 -21.80 17.39 6.00
C GLY A 151 -22.86 18.40 6.47
N VAL A 152 -23.89 17.90 7.16
CA VAL A 152 -24.91 18.74 7.84
C VAL A 152 -24.64 18.82 9.35
N LEU A 153 -24.65 20.03 9.91
CA LEU A 153 -24.28 20.34 11.31
C LEU A 153 -25.46 20.45 12.30
N GLY A 154 -26.60 19.80 12.07
CA GLY A 154 -27.72 19.81 13.03
C GLY A 154 -29.06 19.29 12.48
N PHE A 155 -29.98 18.92 13.39
CA PHE A 155 -31.30 18.35 13.06
C PHE A 155 -32.43 19.39 12.98
N THR A 156 -32.25 20.59 13.53
CA THR A 156 -33.38 21.41 14.00
C THR A 156 -34.03 22.35 12.97
N SER A 157 -33.50 22.50 11.76
CA SER A 157 -34.02 23.56 10.85
C SER A 157 -34.12 23.25 9.35
N SER A 158 -33.78 22.05 8.86
CA SER A 158 -33.93 21.78 7.42
C SER A 158 -34.24 20.31 7.06
N PRO A 159 -35.51 19.97 6.73
CA PRO A 159 -35.91 18.65 6.21
C PRO A 159 -35.10 18.21 4.97
N SER A 160 -34.51 19.15 4.22
CA SER A 160 -33.59 18.87 3.11
C SER A 160 -32.25 18.21 3.52
N SER A 161 -32.02 17.95 4.81
CA SER A 161 -30.82 17.30 5.34
C SER A 161 -30.96 15.79 5.62
N VAL A 162 -32.17 15.24 5.51
CA VAL A 162 -32.40 13.80 5.74
C VAL A 162 -31.71 13.00 4.64
N GLY A 163 -30.91 12.00 5.03
CA GLY A 163 -30.09 11.19 4.11
C GLY A 163 -28.71 11.78 3.77
N VAL A 164 -28.41 13.01 4.18
CA VAL A 164 -27.07 13.60 3.99
C VAL A 164 -26.13 13.13 5.10
N TRP A 165 -24.90 12.77 4.72
CA TRP A 165 -23.86 12.38 5.66
C TRP A 165 -23.62 13.47 6.72
N ARG A 166 -23.31 13.03 7.95
CA ARG A 166 -23.00 13.89 9.08
C ARG A 166 -21.91 13.27 9.96
N PRO A 167 -21.17 14.08 10.71
CA PRO A 167 -20.27 13.58 11.73
C PRO A 167 -21.00 12.68 12.75
N THR A 168 -20.33 11.61 13.18
CA THR A 168 -20.88 10.66 14.17
C THR A 168 -20.17 10.79 15.52
N PRO A 169 -20.90 10.69 16.65
CA PRO A 169 -20.30 10.65 17.98
C PRO A 169 -19.35 9.45 18.17
N PRO A 170 -18.41 9.53 19.13
CA PRO A 170 -18.20 10.66 20.04
C PRO A 170 -17.33 11.79 19.45
N GLN A 171 -16.49 11.51 18.45
CA GLN A 171 -15.54 12.50 17.94
C GLN A 171 -16.17 13.58 17.08
N ASN A 172 -17.30 13.30 16.42
CA ASN A 172 -17.94 14.23 15.47
C ASN A 172 -16.93 14.81 14.46
N ALA A 173 -16.05 13.95 13.95
CA ALA A 173 -15.03 14.34 12.98
C ALA A 173 -15.61 14.68 11.61
N VAL A 174 -14.93 15.56 10.88
CA VAL A 174 -15.25 15.90 9.49
C VAL A 174 -15.04 14.71 8.56
N GLY A 175 -15.70 14.74 7.40
CA GLY A 175 -15.53 13.75 6.35
C GLY A 175 -14.08 13.72 5.87
N VAL A 176 -13.51 12.52 5.88
CA VAL A 176 -12.11 12.30 5.56
C VAL A 176 -11.90 12.27 4.04
N ASN A 177 -10.81 12.91 3.60
CA ASN A 177 -10.21 12.67 2.29
C ASN A 177 -11.12 12.86 1.04
N PRO A 178 -11.95 13.92 0.94
CA PRO A 178 -12.82 14.14 -0.23
C PRO A 178 -12.09 14.26 -1.57
N GLN A 179 -10.79 14.57 -1.58
CA GLN A 179 -9.99 14.64 -2.81
C GLN A 179 -9.86 13.32 -3.57
N TRP A 180 -10.08 12.16 -2.92
CA TRP A 180 -10.02 10.86 -3.62
C TRP A 180 -11.01 10.77 -4.78
N ALA A 181 -12.09 11.56 -4.75
CA ALA A 181 -13.06 11.63 -5.83
C ALA A 181 -12.50 12.28 -7.13
N SER A 182 -11.40 13.03 -7.04
CA SER A 182 -10.84 13.82 -8.14
C SER A 182 -9.35 13.58 -8.39
N MET A 183 -8.69 12.75 -7.59
CA MET A 183 -7.28 12.43 -7.77
C MET A 183 -7.00 11.80 -9.14
N THR A 184 -5.84 12.08 -9.70
CA THR A 184 -5.34 11.43 -10.93
C THR A 184 -5.22 9.93 -10.68
N PRO A 185 -5.97 9.08 -11.39
CA PRO A 185 -5.90 7.64 -11.16
C PRO A 185 -4.56 7.04 -11.62
N TRP A 186 -4.32 5.78 -11.25
CA TRP A 186 -3.15 5.02 -11.70
C TRP A 186 -3.42 4.29 -13.01
N VAL A 187 -4.50 3.50 -13.06
CA VAL A 187 -4.80 2.60 -14.19
C VAL A 187 -6.21 2.77 -14.77
N ILE A 188 -7.16 3.31 -13.98
CA ILE A 188 -8.50 3.62 -14.49
C ILE A 188 -8.48 4.93 -15.28
N LEU A 189 -9.32 5.03 -16.30
CA LEU A 189 -9.35 6.15 -17.24
C LEU A 189 -9.85 7.45 -16.60
N ARG A 190 -10.68 7.35 -15.56
CA ARG A 190 -11.24 8.48 -14.81
C ARG A 190 -11.78 8.01 -13.44
N PRO A 191 -11.88 8.89 -12.43
CA PRO A 191 -12.38 8.51 -11.09
C PRO A 191 -13.78 7.89 -11.08
N SER A 192 -14.63 8.22 -12.06
CA SER A 192 -16.01 7.73 -12.16
C SER A 192 -16.18 6.48 -13.03
N GLN A 193 -15.11 5.82 -13.46
CA GLN A 193 -15.18 4.70 -14.42
C GLN A 193 -16.11 3.57 -13.96
N PHE A 194 -16.15 3.27 -12.66
CA PHE A 194 -16.96 2.21 -12.05
C PHE A 194 -18.03 2.77 -11.08
N ARG A 195 -18.54 3.99 -11.34
CA ARG A 195 -19.56 4.59 -10.48
C ARG A 195 -20.88 3.81 -10.57
N LEU A 196 -21.39 3.38 -9.41
CA LEU A 196 -22.67 2.68 -9.28
C LEU A 196 -23.87 3.64 -9.49
N PRO A 197 -25.07 3.11 -9.77
CA PRO A 197 -26.33 3.86 -9.67
C PRO A 197 -26.51 4.52 -8.29
N PRO A 198 -27.40 5.52 -8.17
CA PRO A 198 -27.70 6.13 -6.87
C PRO A 198 -28.23 5.08 -5.86
N PRO A 199 -28.03 5.29 -4.55
CA PRO A 199 -28.54 4.38 -3.53
C PRO A 199 -30.07 4.33 -3.53
N PRO A 200 -30.68 3.29 -2.91
CA PRO A 200 -32.13 3.21 -2.75
C PRO A 200 -32.73 4.47 -2.11
N ALA A 201 -33.92 4.87 -2.57
CA ALA A 201 -34.62 6.00 -1.99
C ALA A 201 -34.93 5.75 -0.51
N LEU A 202 -34.83 6.79 0.34
CA LEU A 202 -35.04 6.66 1.79
C LEU A 202 -36.44 6.18 2.18
N THR A 203 -37.42 6.36 1.28
CA THR A 203 -38.81 5.91 1.45
C THR A 203 -39.07 4.53 0.87
N SER A 204 -38.05 3.89 0.28
CA SER A 204 -38.19 2.57 -0.34
C SER A 204 -38.20 1.45 0.70
N VAL A 205 -38.84 0.33 0.33
CA VAL A 205 -38.83 -0.90 1.13
C VAL A 205 -37.41 -1.46 1.26
N GLU A 206 -36.60 -1.35 0.21
CA GLU A 206 -35.18 -1.75 0.18
C GLU A 206 -34.38 -1.02 1.27
N TYR A 207 -34.44 0.32 1.29
CA TYR A 207 -33.74 1.11 2.30
C TYR A 207 -34.19 0.77 3.73
N ALA A 208 -35.49 0.56 3.92
CA ALA A 208 -36.02 0.19 5.23
C ALA A 208 -35.53 -1.19 5.70
N ALA A 209 -35.36 -2.14 4.78
CA ALA A 209 -34.80 -3.46 5.09
C ALA A 209 -33.33 -3.34 5.51
N ASP A 210 -32.49 -2.68 4.69
CA ASP A 210 -31.06 -2.46 4.97
C ASP A 210 -30.85 -1.72 6.30
N PHE A 211 -31.65 -0.67 6.55
CA PHE A 211 -31.58 0.08 7.80
C PHE A 211 -31.87 -0.80 9.02
N ASN A 212 -32.90 -1.65 8.95
CA ASN A 212 -33.28 -2.53 10.05
C ASN A 212 -32.26 -3.65 10.28
N GLU A 213 -31.65 -4.16 9.22
CA GLU A 213 -30.52 -5.10 9.32
C GLU A 213 -29.36 -4.44 10.07
N VAL A 214 -28.88 -3.28 9.62
CA VAL A 214 -27.76 -2.57 10.27
C VAL A 214 -28.10 -2.20 11.70
N LYS A 215 -29.33 -1.78 12.00
CA LYS A 215 -29.77 -1.47 13.36
C LYS A 215 -29.68 -2.69 14.29
N THR A 216 -30.04 -3.87 13.80
CA THR A 216 -30.07 -5.11 14.59
C THR A 216 -28.69 -5.76 14.68
N MET A 217 -28.02 -5.88 13.53
CA MET A 217 -26.73 -6.56 13.38
C MET A 217 -25.55 -5.64 13.64
N GLY A 218 -25.73 -4.32 13.74
CA GLY A 218 -24.68 -3.33 14.01
C GLY A 218 -24.66 -2.79 15.43
N ALA A 219 -25.62 -3.15 16.28
CA ALA A 219 -25.70 -2.65 17.65
C ALA A 219 -24.43 -2.96 18.47
N LEU A 220 -24.04 -2.03 19.35
CA LEU A 220 -22.92 -2.21 20.28
C LEU A 220 -23.28 -3.23 21.36
N THR A 221 -24.51 -3.17 21.87
CA THR A 221 -25.05 -4.07 22.88
C THR A 221 -26.35 -4.69 22.37
N GLY A 222 -26.62 -5.95 22.71
CA GLY A 222 -27.85 -6.65 22.29
C GLY A 222 -27.93 -6.96 20.78
N SER A 223 -26.81 -6.97 20.07
CA SER A 223 -26.77 -7.32 18.64
C SER A 223 -27.10 -8.79 18.40
N GLY A 224 -27.74 -9.07 17.25
CA GLY A 224 -27.97 -10.43 16.76
C GLY A 224 -26.72 -11.15 16.22
N ARG A 225 -25.54 -10.51 16.20
CA ARG A 225 -24.30 -11.13 15.74
C ARG A 225 -23.88 -12.29 16.64
N ASN A 226 -23.46 -13.40 16.04
CA ASN A 226 -22.73 -14.44 16.75
C ASN A 226 -21.26 -14.04 16.99
N ALA A 227 -20.51 -14.89 17.70
CA ALA A 227 -19.11 -14.63 18.04
C ALA A 227 -18.23 -14.48 16.79
N ASP A 228 -18.38 -15.38 15.82
CA ASP A 228 -17.58 -15.37 14.58
C ASP A 228 -17.83 -14.12 13.73
N GLN A 229 -19.09 -13.69 13.60
CA GLN A 229 -19.46 -12.45 12.90
C GLN A 229 -18.85 -11.21 13.57
N SER A 230 -18.81 -11.19 14.91
CA SER A 230 -18.19 -10.09 15.65
C SER A 230 -16.67 -10.09 15.49
N ALA A 231 -16.03 -11.27 15.52
CA ALA A 231 -14.60 -11.42 15.28
C ALA A 231 -14.23 -10.99 13.84
N LEU A 232 -15.02 -11.39 12.84
CA LEU A 232 -14.82 -11.04 11.44
C LEU A 232 -14.90 -9.53 11.21
N ALA A 233 -15.88 -8.86 11.82
CA ALA A 233 -16.03 -7.40 11.72
C ALA A 233 -14.81 -6.67 12.29
N LEU A 234 -14.29 -7.12 13.44
CA LEU A 234 -13.09 -6.53 14.05
C LEU A 234 -11.83 -6.82 13.25
N PHE A 235 -11.72 -8.01 12.65
CA PHE A 235 -10.61 -8.36 11.78
C PHE A 235 -10.51 -7.38 10.61
N TRP A 236 -11.60 -7.17 9.86
CA TRP A 236 -11.59 -6.28 8.68
C TRP A 236 -11.67 -4.79 8.98
N ALA A 237 -11.89 -4.38 10.24
CA ALA A 237 -11.81 -2.98 10.66
C ALA A 237 -10.37 -2.41 10.68
N ALA A 238 -9.37 -3.28 10.52
CA ALA A 238 -7.96 -2.89 10.51
C ALA A 238 -7.52 -2.27 9.16
N ASN A 239 -6.21 -2.16 8.95
CA ASN A 239 -5.64 -1.64 7.72
C ASN A 239 -5.69 -2.68 6.58
N THR A 240 -6.85 -2.77 5.92
CA THR A 240 -7.13 -3.75 4.86
C THR A 240 -6.11 -3.77 3.71
N PRO A 241 -5.59 -2.64 3.20
CA PRO A 241 -4.49 -2.66 2.23
C PRO A 241 -3.25 -3.43 2.72
N LEU A 242 -2.86 -3.30 3.99
CA LEU A 242 -1.73 -4.06 4.54
C LEU A 242 -2.04 -5.55 4.65
N PHE A 243 -3.31 -5.92 4.91
CA PHE A 243 -3.70 -7.34 4.92
C PHE A 243 -3.54 -7.96 3.54
N TRP A 244 -4.01 -7.29 2.49
CA TRP A 244 -3.80 -7.76 1.12
C TRP A 244 -2.32 -7.84 0.74
N ASN A 245 -1.49 -6.87 1.13
CA ASN A 245 -0.05 -6.95 0.93
C ASN A 245 0.58 -8.17 1.61
N ARG A 246 0.21 -8.44 2.87
CA ARG A 246 0.74 -9.61 3.62
C ARG A 246 0.30 -10.92 2.99
N ILE A 247 -0.96 -11.02 2.55
CA ILE A 247 -1.47 -12.18 1.82
C ILE A 247 -0.69 -12.38 0.52
N ALA A 248 -0.47 -11.31 -0.26
CA ALA A 248 0.32 -11.37 -1.49
C ALA A 248 1.77 -11.83 -1.23
N ALA A 249 2.40 -11.36 -0.15
CA ALA A 249 3.76 -11.76 0.23
C ALA A 249 3.84 -13.25 0.61
N GLN A 250 2.86 -13.74 1.38
CA GLN A 250 2.76 -15.16 1.75
C GLN A 250 2.60 -16.04 0.50
N ILE A 251 1.65 -15.69 -0.37
CA ILE A 251 1.40 -16.42 -1.62
C ILE A 251 2.65 -16.40 -2.52
N SER A 252 3.31 -15.25 -2.66
CA SER A 252 4.55 -15.12 -3.43
C SER A 252 5.65 -16.06 -2.90
N ALA A 253 5.85 -16.10 -1.58
CA ALA A 253 6.86 -16.92 -0.94
C ALA A 253 6.57 -18.42 -1.13
N GLU A 254 5.31 -18.84 -0.93
CA GLU A 254 4.83 -20.20 -1.18
C GLU A 254 4.99 -20.61 -2.64
N ARG A 255 4.72 -19.69 -3.57
CA ARG A 255 4.86 -19.90 -5.02
C ARG A 255 6.30 -19.76 -5.51
N HIS A 256 7.23 -19.41 -4.64
CA HIS A 256 8.65 -19.30 -4.97
C HIS A 256 8.94 -18.34 -6.12
N LEU A 257 8.20 -17.24 -6.19
CA LEU A 257 8.35 -16.24 -7.24
C LEU A 257 9.76 -15.64 -7.23
N THR A 258 10.23 -15.28 -8.42
CA THR A 258 11.51 -14.58 -8.61
C THR A 258 11.39 -13.10 -8.24
N LEU A 259 12.51 -12.42 -7.99
CA LEU A 259 12.57 -10.97 -7.74
C LEU A 259 11.73 -10.14 -8.73
N ALA A 260 11.81 -10.45 -10.02
CA ALA A 260 11.05 -9.72 -11.05
C ALA A 260 9.55 -10.06 -11.05
N GLN A 261 9.17 -11.28 -10.66
CA GLN A 261 7.77 -11.64 -10.49
C GLN A 261 7.19 -11.02 -9.21
N ASN A 262 7.97 -10.94 -8.14
CA ASN A 262 7.61 -10.22 -6.92
C ASN A 262 7.42 -8.74 -7.21
N ALA A 263 8.37 -8.11 -7.89
CA ALA A 263 8.24 -6.70 -8.28
C ALA A 263 7.00 -6.43 -9.15
N HIS A 264 6.54 -7.40 -9.95
CA HIS A 264 5.35 -7.25 -10.80
C HIS A 264 4.03 -7.61 -10.10
N LEU A 265 4.08 -8.45 -9.06
CA LEU A 265 2.90 -8.83 -8.28
C LEU A 265 2.39 -7.67 -7.43
N PHE A 266 3.31 -6.88 -6.86
CA PHE A 266 3.03 -5.74 -6.00
C PHE A 266 2.95 -4.44 -6.80
#